data_AF-A0A6G2QR52-F1
#
_entry.id   AF-A0A6G2QR52-F1
#
_cell.length_a   1.000
_cell.length_b   1.000
_cell.length_c   1.000
_cell.angle_alpha   90.00
_cell.angle_beta   90.00
_cell.angle_gamma   90.00
#
_symmetry.space_group_name_H-M   'P 1'
#
loop_
_entity.id
_entity.type
_entity.pdbx_description
1 polymer ?
#
loop_
_entity_poly.entity_id
_entity_poly.type
_entity_poly.pdbx_seq_one_letter_code
_entity_poly.pdbx_strand_id
1 'polypeptide(L)'
;PGRWEPWTPLAVWLATHILFAGFPAKLWREHAVAHLGADAVGLFATDGPGTAGSNGWLVAGGRTVTGQALIAGDPHRFIEDPGVYQQIRLSCTEFDVVGLAVPGVPGIAHFGHTGTVAWAITNAMADYQDLYRERLRRTGAGVEALGPDGTWRRAARHTETVEVAGEQPVEVEVIETDRGPVVIGGPEGLDGGLPEPGAPPVAIALRHPPRVTGDLGFGALLPLLRARRVADVDAAVDRWAEPVNVVLAADTEGGTLHRVA
;
A
#
# COMPACT_ATOMS: atom_id res chain seq x y z
N PRO A 1 10.88 15.23 -18.95
CA PRO A 1 9.66 14.69 -18.29
C PRO A 1 8.79 13.89 -19.27
N GLY A 2 8.53 12.62 -18.97
CA GLY A 2 7.63 11.77 -19.76
C GLY A 2 6.18 12.27 -19.70
N ARG A 3 5.36 11.84 -20.66
CA ARG A 3 3.92 12.14 -20.70
C ARG A 3 3.21 11.35 -19.61
N TRP A 4 2.34 12.01 -18.85
CA TRP A 4 1.45 11.33 -17.92
C TRP A 4 0.28 10.75 -18.68
N GLU A 5 0.01 9.48 -18.44
CA GLU A 5 -1.17 8.81 -18.95
C GLU A 5 -2.32 8.99 -17.95
N PRO A 6 -3.59 8.88 -18.39
CA PRO A 6 -4.75 9.01 -17.51
C PRO A 6 -4.74 8.03 -16.31
N TRP A 7 -4.05 6.89 -16.44
CA TRP A 7 -3.90 5.89 -15.39
C TRP A 7 -2.69 6.13 -14.48
N THR A 8 -1.78 7.05 -14.79
CA THR A 8 -0.56 7.30 -14.00
C THR A 8 -0.86 7.53 -12.51
N PRO A 9 -1.87 8.33 -12.12
CA PRO A 9 -2.21 8.49 -10.70
C PRO A 9 -2.61 7.19 -10.00
N LEU A 10 -3.29 6.28 -10.71
CA LEU A 10 -3.71 4.99 -10.18
C LEU A 10 -2.49 4.09 -9.95
N ALA A 11 -1.52 4.12 -10.87
CA ALA A 11 -0.27 3.38 -10.72
C ALA A 11 0.57 3.90 -9.55
N VAL A 12 0.70 5.23 -9.41
CA VAL A 12 1.42 5.83 -8.26
C VAL A 12 0.75 5.48 -6.94
N TRP A 13 -0.59 5.55 -6.87
CA TRP A 13 -1.37 5.16 -5.69
C TRP A 13 -1.12 3.70 -5.31
N LEU A 14 -1.29 2.79 -6.27
CA LEU A 14 -1.08 1.35 -6.08
C LEU A 14 0.34 1.05 -5.62
N ALA A 15 1.36 1.59 -6.30
CA ALA A 15 2.76 1.35 -5.96
C ALA A 15 3.09 1.87 -4.54
N THR A 16 2.64 3.08 -4.23
CA THR A 16 2.87 3.70 -2.91
C THR A 16 2.22 2.86 -1.80
N HIS A 17 1.02 2.35 -2.01
CA HIS A 17 0.27 1.61 -0.98
C HIS A 17 0.71 0.15 -0.82
N ILE A 18 1.09 -0.53 -1.91
CA ILE A 18 1.70 -1.86 -1.84
C ILE A 18 2.97 -1.84 -1.00
N LEU A 19 3.81 -0.81 -1.18
CA LEU A 19 5.07 -0.65 -0.45
C LEU A 19 4.88 -0.09 0.97
N PHE A 20 3.69 0.42 1.29
CA PHE A 20 3.36 0.89 2.64
C PHE A 20 3.02 -0.24 3.62
N ALA A 21 3.03 -1.47 3.14
CA ALA A 21 2.47 -2.62 3.78
C ALA A 21 3.55 -3.61 4.28
N GLY A 22 3.11 -4.71 4.93
CA GLY A 22 4.00 -5.58 5.69
C GLY A 22 4.74 -6.66 4.90
N PHE A 23 4.46 -6.89 3.61
CA PHE A 23 5.04 -8.03 2.89
C PHE A 23 6.59 -8.02 2.83
N PRO A 24 7.31 -6.88 2.69
CA PRO A 24 8.77 -6.89 2.69
C PRO A 24 9.33 -7.35 4.04
N ALA A 25 8.68 -6.98 5.14
CA ALA A 25 9.05 -7.45 6.47
C ALA A 25 8.78 -8.95 6.67
N LYS A 26 7.73 -9.51 6.04
CA LYS A 26 7.49 -10.96 6.02
C LYS A 26 8.64 -11.70 5.33
N LEU A 27 9.06 -11.22 4.15
CA LEU A 27 10.19 -11.79 3.40
C LEU A 27 11.51 -11.67 4.16
N TRP A 28 11.77 -10.52 4.78
CA TRP A 28 12.97 -10.31 5.58
C TRP A 28 13.04 -11.27 6.78
N ARG A 29 11.92 -11.46 7.49
CA ARG A 29 11.85 -12.44 8.58
C ARG A 29 12.12 -13.86 8.08
N GLU A 30 11.54 -14.24 6.95
CA GLU A 30 11.80 -15.55 6.35
C GLU A 30 13.28 -15.73 5.98
N HIS A 31 13.91 -14.70 5.41
CA HIS A 31 15.34 -14.69 5.12
C HIS A 31 16.18 -14.85 6.40
N ALA A 32 15.88 -14.09 7.45
CA ALA A 32 16.59 -14.18 8.74
C ALA A 32 16.46 -15.58 9.35
N VAL A 33 15.26 -16.16 9.35
CA VAL A 33 15.03 -17.53 9.85
C VAL A 33 15.85 -18.56 9.06
N ALA A 34 15.86 -18.46 7.74
CA ALA A 34 16.54 -19.40 6.86
C ALA A 34 18.06 -19.42 7.07
N HIS A 35 18.67 -18.27 7.41
CA HIS A 35 20.13 -18.15 7.52
C HIS A 35 20.65 -18.21 8.96
N LEU A 36 19.87 -17.73 9.93
CA LEU A 36 20.32 -17.49 11.31
C LEU A 36 19.45 -18.21 12.35
N GLY A 37 18.36 -18.86 11.94
CA GLY A 37 17.41 -19.52 12.83
C GLY A 37 16.35 -18.59 13.40
N ALA A 38 15.30 -19.17 13.98
CA ALA A 38 14.12 -18.44 14.45
C ALA A 38 14.43 -17.44 15.58
N ASP A 39 15.41 -17.76 16.44
CA ASP A 39 15.80 -16.91 17.57
C ASP A 39 16.43 -15.58 17.12
N ALA A 40 16.96 -15.53 15.89
CA ALA A 40 17.55 -14.31 15.33
C ALA A 40 16.50 -13.28 14.91
N VAL A 41 15.23 -13.65 14.70
CA VAL A 41 14.18 -12.73 14.22
C VAL A 41 14.04 -11.50 15.10
N GLY A 42 14.11 -11.67 16.43
CA GLY A 42 14.04 -10.56 17.38
C GLY A 42 15.21 -9.58 17.25
N LEU A 43 16.39 -10.06 16.86
CA LEU A 43 17.59 -9.24 16.65
C LEU A 43 17.49 -8.39 15.39
N PHE A 44 16.76 -8.85 14.38
CA PHE A 44 16.57 -8.18 13.08
C PHE A 44 15.18 -7.58 12.90
N ALA A 45 14.37 -7.52 13.97
CA ALA A 45 13.02 -6.95 13.93
C ALA A 45 13.00 -5.45 13.61
N THR A 46 14.14 -4.77 13.81
CA THR A 46 14.37 -3.35 13.51
C THR A 46 15.09 -3.10 12.19
N ASP A 47 15.72 -4.14 11.62
CA ASP A 47 16.54 -4.07 10.40
C ASP A 47 15.74 -4.42 9.14
N GLY A 48 14.43 -4.61 9.26
CA GLY A 48 13.55 -4.58 8.09
C GLY A 48 13.64 -3.21 7.40
N PRO A 49 13.32 -3.10 6.11
CA PRO A 49 13.45 -1.87 5.34
C PRO A 49 12.41 -0.79 5.73
N GLY A 50 12.12 -0.56 7.02
CA GLY A 50 11.25 0.51 7.48
C GLY A 50 11.02 0.50 8.99
N THR A 51 11.47 1.56 9.68
CA THR A 51 10.78 2.04 10.89
C THR A 51 9.56 2.83 10.44
N ALA A 52 8.50 2.13 10.03
CA ALA A 52 7.21 2.77 9.76
C ALA A 52 6.46 2.96 11.08
N GLY A 53 6.15 4.21 11.40
CA GLY A 53 5.42 4.61 12.59
C GLY A 53 4.67 5.89 12.30
N SER A 54 3.77 6.29 13.18
CA SER A 54 3.15 7.62 13.16
C SER A 54 2.60 7.85 14.56
N ASN A 55 2.59 9.10 15.02
CA ASN A 55 1.76 9.45 16.17
C ASN A 55 0.46 10.09 15.69
N GLY A 56 -0.60 9.88 16.45
CA GLY A 56 -1.92 10.46 16.20
C GLY A 56 -2.65 10.68 17.53
N TRP A 57 -3.25 11.85 17.68
CA TRP A 57 -3.95 12.28 18.89
C TRP A 57 -5.28 12.91 18.51
N LEU A 58 -6.33 12.50 19.21
CA LEU A 58 -7.65 13.12 19.14
C LEU A 58 -8.10 13.51 20.55
N VAL A 59 -8.32 14.79 20.77
CA VAL A 59 -8.81 15.34 22.04
C VAL A 59 -10.19 15.93 21.81
N ALA A 60 -11.21 15.34 22.42
CA ALA A 60 -12.58 15.86 22.34
C ALA A 60 -12.71 17.25 22.97
N GLY A 61 -13.64 18.07 22.47
CA GLY A 61 -13.80 19.47 22.89
C GLY A 61 -14.04 19.67 24.39
N GLY A 62 -14.68 18.72 25.07
CA GLY A 62 -14.85 18.76 26.54
C GLY A 62 -13.54 18.67 27.34
N ARG A 63 -12.41 18.41 26.68
CA ARG A 63 -11.06 18.35 27.28
C ARG A 63 -10.12 19.45 26.77
N THR A 64 -10.63 20.42 26.01
CA THR A 64 -9.84 21.55 25.48
C THR A 64 -10.34 22.87 26.05
N VAL A 65 -9.46 23.88 26.12
CA VAL A 65 -9.83 25.23 26.62
C VAL A 65 -10.73 26.00 25.65
N THR A 66 -10.76 25.59 24.37
CA THR A 66 -11.57 26.21 23.32
C THR A 66 -12.97 25.60 23.23
N GLY A 67 -13.21 24.46 23.89
CA GLY A 67 -14.42 23.67 23.70
C GLY A 67 -14.49 22.94 22.35
N GLN A 68 -13.46 23.08 21.50
CA GLN A 68 -13.38 22.47 20.16
C GLN A 68 -12.44 21.26 20.19
N ALA A 69 -12.74 20.24 19.40
CA ALA A 69 -11.88 19.08 19.28
C ALA A 69 -10.52 19.44 18.63
N LEU A 70 -9.48 18.69 18.99
CA LEU A 70 -8.12 18.84 18.45
C LEU A 70 -7.63 17.53 17.87
N ILE A 71 -7.10 17.59 16.65
CA ILE A 71 -6.35 16.50 16.01
C ILE A 71 -4.90 16.96 15.87
N ALA A 72 -3.97 16.08 16.22
CA ALA A 72 -2.55 16.26 15.98
C ALA A 72 -1.91 14.93 15.58
N GLY A 73 -0.81 15.00 14.84
CA GLY A 73 -0.04 13.82 14.46
C GLY A 73 1.16 14.18 13.60
N ASP A 74 2.02 13.21 13.39
CA ASP A 74 3.26 13.33 12.62
C ASP A 74 3.54 11.98 11.93
N PRO A 75 3.30 11.87 10.61
CA PRO A 75 3.53 10.62 9.88
C PRO A 75 5.03 10.35 9.72
N HIS A 76 5.49 9.16 10.12
CA HIS A 76 6.89 8.75 9.94
C HIS A 76 7.05 7.96 8.65
N ARG A 77 7.86 8.50 7.75
CA ARG A 77 8.19 7.95 6.43
C ARG A 77 9.69 8.02 6.22
N PHE A 78 10.20 7.26 5.26
CA PHE A 78 11.54 7.49 4.76
C PHE A 78 11.70 8.93 4.26
N ILE A 79 12.85 9.51 4.55
CA ILE A 79 13.24 10.82 4.05
C ILE A 79 13.71 10.59 2.61
N GLU A 80 12.77 10.74 1.69
CA GLU A 80 13.00 10.72 0.24
C GLU A 80 13.07 12.15 -0.30
N ASP A 81 13.72 12.34 -1.45
CA ASP A 81 13.75 13.62 -2.16
C ASP A 81 13.05 13.49 -3.53
N PRO A 82 11.92 14.18 -3.77
CA PRO A 82 11.19 15.03 -2.81
C PRO A 82 10.40 14.20 -1.79
N GLY A 83 10.13 14.80 -0.62
CA GLY A 83 9.32 14.15 0.42
C GLY A 83 7.91 13.78 -0.08
N VAL A 84 7.40 12.63 0.40
CA VAL A 84 6.13 12.04 -0.07
C VAL A 84 4.89 12.94 0.15
N TYR A 85 4.93 13.85 1.13
CA TYR A 85 3.84 14.77 1.43
C TYR A 85 4.19 16.21 1.09
N GLN A 86 3.32 16.86 0.33
CA GLN A 86 3.42 18.28 -0.03
C GLN A 86 2.23 19.05 0.54
N GLN A 87 2.50 20.19 1.18
CA GLN A 87 1.45 21.05 1.74
C GLN A 87 0.78 21.82 0.61
N ILE A 88 -0.54 21.65 0.46
CA ILE A 88 -1.31 22.35 -0.58
C ILE A 88 -2.66 22.83 -0.04
N ARG A 89 -3.25 23.76 -0.79
CA ARG A 89 -4.67 24.10 -0.71
C ARG A 89 -5.33 23.85 -2.06
N LEU A 90 -6.39 23.06 -2.07
CA LEU A 90 -7.23 22.82 -3.24
C LEU A 90 -8.57 23.54 -3.04
N SER A 91 -8.86 24.55 -3.87
CA SER A 91 -10.09 25.32 -3.76
C SER A 91 -10.79 25.46 -5.11
N CYS A 92 -12.09 25.23 -5.10
CA CYS A 92 -13.04 25.49 -6.18
C CYS A 92 -14.40 25.85 -5.57
N THR A 93 -15.44 25.96 -6.41
CA THR A 93 -16.81 26.23 -5.93
C THR A 93 -17.40 25.11 -5.08
N GLU A 94 -16.91 23.87 -5.21
CA GLU A 94 -17.44 22.70 -4.51
C GLU A 94 -16.70 22.37 -3.21
N PHE A 95 -15.43 22.75 -3.09
CA PHE A 95 -14.61 22.42 -1.93
C PHE A 95 -13.45 23.41 -1.75
N ASP A 96 -13.02 23.53 -0.50
CA ASP A 96 -11.84 24.29 -0.11
C ASP A 96 -11.13 23.49 0.99
N VAL A 97 -10.00 22.89 0.65
CA VAL A 97 -9.32 21.90 1.50
C VAL A 97 -7.85 22.25 1.59
N VAL A 98 -7.34 22.28 2.82
CA VAL A 98 -5.91 22.43 3.12
C VAL A 98 -5.41 21.11 3.70
N GLY A 99 -4.24 20.65 3.26
CA GLY A 99 -3.70 19.40 3.75
C GLY A 99 -2.42 18.96 3.07
N LEU A 100 -2.13 17.67 3.19
CA LEU A 100 -0.94 17.01 2.63
C LEU A 100 -1.34 16.16 1.42
N ALA A 101 -0.83 16.52 0.26
CA ALA A 101 -0.99 15.76 -0.97
C ALA A 101 0.22 14.89 -1.27
N VAL A 102 -0.01 13.78 -1.97
CA VAL A 102 1.06 12.91 -2.49
C VAL A 102 1.28 13.25 -3.96
N PRO A 103 2.48 13.70 -4.37
CA PRO A 103 2.77 13.94 -5.79
C PRO A 103 2.44 12.70 -6.64
N GLY A 104 1.66 12.87 -7.71
CA GLY A 104 1.11 11.72 -8.43
C GLY A 104 -0.36 11.49 -8.24
N VAL A 105 -0.89 11.84 -7.06
CA VAL A 105 -2.24 11.47 -6.64
C VAL A 105 -3.11 12.73 -6.52
N PRO A 106 -4.31 12.77 -7.11
CA PRO A 106 -5.23 13.87 -6.95
C PRO A 106 -5.82 13.91 -5.53
N GLY A 107 -6.09 15.13 -5.05
CA GLY A 107 -6.78 15.32 -3.77
C GLY A 107 -5.87 15.20 -2.56
N ILE A 108 -6.51 15.04 -1.40
CA ILE A 108 -5.86 15.01 -0.08
C ILE A 108 -6.42 13.79 0.63
N ALA A 109 -5.64 12.71 0.67
CA ALA A 109 -6.12 11.41 1.16
C ALA A 109 -6.02 11.30 2.69
N HIS A 110 -4.85 11.64 3.25
CA HIS A 110 -4.48 11.20 4.59
C HIS A 110 -4.62 12.28 5.67
N PHE A 111 -4.31 13.54 5.35
CA PHE A 111 -4.24 14.62 6.31
C PHE A 111 -4.80 15.90 5.72
N GLY A 112 -5.92 16.39 6.24
CA GLY A 112 -6.51 17.62 5.73
C GLY A 112 -7.67 18.12 6.57
N HIS A 113 -8.12 19.33 6.23
CA HIS A 113 -9.36 19.89 6.73
C HIS A 113 -10.08 20.71 5.66
N THR A 114 -11.41 20.70 5.71
CA THR A 114 -12.29 21.50 4.84
C THR A 114 -12.78 22.79 5.50
N GLY A 115 -12.22 23.10 6.68
CA GLY A 115 -12.62 24.21 7.53
C GLY A 115 -13.66 23.82 8.58
N THR A 116 -14.58 22.90 8.27
CA THR A 116 -15.60 22.41 9.22
C THR A 116 -15.32 21.01 9.76
N VAL A 117 -14.52 20.21 9.05
CA VAL A 117 -14.04 18.89 9.51
C VAL A 117 -12.56 18.73 9.17
N ALA A 118 -11.83 18.05 10.06
CA ALA A 118 -10.44 17.65 9.88
C ALA A 118 -10.29 16.14 10.03
N TRP A 119 -9.33 15.56 9.32
CA TRP A 119 -8.94 14.15 9.45
C TRP A 119 -7.43 13.98 9.37
N ALA A 120 -6.96 12.93 10.04
CA ALA A 120 -5.58 12.47 10.02
C ALA A 120 -5.57 10.94 10.13
N ILE A 121 -4.47 10.32 9.69
CA ILE A 121 -4.28 8.87 9.82
C ILE A 121 -3.00 8.53 10.56
N THR A 122 -2.99 7.34 11.15
CA THR A 122 -1.76 6.60 11.47
C THR A 122 -1.86 5.23 10.80
N ASN A 123 -0.73 4.63 10.40
CA ASN A 123 -0.74 3.26 9.87
C ASN A 123 -1.18 2.30 10.99
N ALA A 124 -2.18 1.44 10.73
CA ALA A 124 -2.71 0.53 11.74
C ALA A 124 -1.82 -0.70 11.98
N MET A 125 -0.78 -0.89 11.16
CA MET A 125 0.11 -2.05 11.19
C MET A 125 -0.63 -3.39 11.09
N ALA A 126 -1.80 -3.39 10.42
CA ALA A 126 -2.61 -4.58 10.24
C ALA A 126 -1.97 -5.53 9.20
N ASP A 127 -2.30 -6.81 9.29
CA ASP A 127 -1.93 -7.79 8.28
C ASP A 127 -3.01 -7.90 7.20
N TYR A 128 -2.72 -7.40 6.00
CA TYR A 128 -3.64 -7.38 4.86
C TYR A 128 -2.99 -7.86 3.55
N GLN A 129 -1.77 -8.40 3.59
CA GLN A 129 -1.05 -8.87 2.42
C GLN A 129 -0.47 -10.26 2.65
N ASP A 130 -0.87 -11.22 1.83
CA ASP A 130 -0.39 -12.60 1.94
C ASP A 130 0.63 -12.92 0.86
N LEU A 131 1.66 -13.67 1.24
CA LEU A 131 2.66 -14.21 0.34
C LEU A 131 2.43 -15.71 0.19
N TYR A 132 2.33 -16.18 -1.05
CA TYR A 132 2.12 -17.59 -1.37
C TYR A 132 3.32 -18.16 -2.09
N ARG A 133 3.86 -19.27 -1.58
CA ARG A 133 4.83 -20.09 -2.31
C ARG A 133 4.09 -20.83 -3.42
N GLU A 134 4.34 -20.42 -4.66
CA GLU A 134 3.73 -20.99 -5.84
C GLU A 134 4.54 -22.18 -6.36
N ARG A 135 3.84 -23.18 -6.88
CA ARG A 135 4.43 -24.23 -7.69
C ARG A 135 4.06 -23.96 -9.13
N LEU A 136 5.04 -23.45 -9.87
CA LEU A 136 4.89 -23.12 -11.28
C LEU A 136 5.62 -24.14 -12.16
N ARG A 137 5.15 -24.32 -13.39
CA ARG A 137 5.88 -25.06 -14.41
C ARG A 137 5.68 -24.43 -15.78
N ARG A 138 6.72 -24.48 -16.61
CA ARG A 138 6.62 -24.15 -18.02
C ARG A 138 6.24 -25.39 -18.83
N THR A 139 5.29 -25.22 -19.74
CA THR A 139 4.85 -26.23 -20.71
C THR A 139 4.92 -25.64 -22.10
N GLY A 140 4.75 -26.47 -23.14
CA GLY A 140 4.63 -25.98 -24.52
C GLY A 140 3.48 -24.99 -24.73
N ALA A 141 2.48 -24.98 -23.83
CA ALA A 141 1.33 -24.08 -23.89
C ALA A 141 1.50 -22.78 -23.08
N GLY A 142 2.59 -22.63 -22.32
CA GLY A 142 2.87 -21.44 -21.49
C GLY A 142 3.27 -21.80 -20.06
N VAL A 143 2.78 -21.02 -19.09
CA VAL A 143 3.05 -21.24 -17.66
C VAL A 143 1.79 -21.78 -16.99
N GLU A 144 1.95 -22.76 -16.12
CA GLU A 144 0.88 -23.31 -15.28
C GLU A 144 1.23 -23.18 -13.79
N ALA A 145 0.22 -22.93 -12.97
CA ALA A 145 0.30 -22.91 -11.52
C ALA A 145 -0.50 -24.08 -10.92
N LEU A 146 0.02 -24.68 -9.85
CA LEU A 146 -0.68 -25.75 -9.14
C LEU A 146 -1.74 -25.18 -8.18
N GLY A 147 -3.00 -25.56 -8.41
CA GLY A 147 -4.10 -25.21 -7.52
C GLY A 147 -4.14 -26.05 -6.23
N PRO A 148 -4.95 -25.63 -5.25
CA PRO A 148 -5.09 -26.31 -3.95
C PRO A 148 -5.70 -27.72 -4.07
N ASP A 149 -6.41 -28.00 -5.16
CA ASP A 149 -6.98 -29.31 -5.49
C ASP A 149 -5.95 -30.27 -6.15
N GLY A 150 -4.70 -29.85 -6.30
CA GLY A 150 -3.66 -30.62 -6.98
C GLY A 150 -3.72 -30.55 -8.51
N THR A 151 -4.59 -29.70 -9.07
CA THR A 151 -4.73 -29.55 -10.53
C THR A 151 -3.87 -28.39 -11.05
N TRP A 152 -3.13 -28.65 -12.12
CA TRP A 152 -2.39 -27.61 -12.84
C TRP A 152 -3.34 -26.77 -13.69
N ARG A 153 -3.26 -25.45 -13.56
CA ARG A 153 -4.06 -24.47 -14.31
C ARG A 153 -3.15 -23.49 -15.01
N ARG A 154 -3.55 -23.04 -16.21
CA ARG A 154 -2.83 -22.00 -16.94
C ARG A 154 -2.79 -20.71 -16.13
N ALA A 155 -1.58 -20.16 -15.94
CA ALA A 155 -1.39 -18.84 -15.37
C ALA A 155 -1.43 -17.77 -16.48
N ALA A 156 -1.93 -16.58 -16.16
CA ALA A 156 -1.82 -15.45 -17.08
C ALA A 156 -0.35 -15.00 -17.14
N ARG A 157 0.11 -14.63 -18.32
CA ARG A 157 1.45 -14.07 -18.49
C ARG A 157 1.53 -13.10 -19.66
N HIS A 158 2.44 -12.15 -19.54
CA HIS A 158 2.85 -11.27 -20.63
C HIS A 158 4.29 -10.80 -20.36
N THR A 159 4.93 -10.25 -21.39
CA THR A 159 6.26 -9.65 -21.25
C THR A 159 6.11 -8.15 -21.28
N GLU A 160 6.68 -7.48 -20.29
CA GLU A 160 6.82 -6.03 -20.24
C GLU A 160 8.27 -5.64 -20.54
N THR A 161 8.47 -4.51 -21.21
CA THR A 161 9.79 -3.96 -21.48
C THR A 161 10.05 -2.77 -20.55
N VAL A 162 11.10 -2.90 -19.74
CA VAL A 162 11.58 -1.83 -18.86
C VAL A 162 12.72 -1.10 -19.55
N GLU A 163 12.48 0.15 -19.93
CA GLU A 163 13.50 1.03 -20.49
C GLU A 163 14.48 1.46 -19.39
N VAL A 164 15.79 1.21 -19.59
CA VAL A 164 16.85 1.55 -18.64
C VAL A 164 17.70 2.69 -19.20
N ALA A 165 17.84 3.77 -18.42
CA ALA A 165 18.56 4.95 -18.86
C ALA A 165 20.04 4.64 -19.15
N GLY A 166 20.44 4.76 -20.42
CA GLY A 166 21.82 4.53 -20.85
C GLY A 166 22.21 3.06 -21.05
N GLU A 167 21.26 2.14 -20.88
CA GLU A 167 21.48 0.70 -21.03
C GLU A 167 20.46 0.08 -22.00
N GLN A 168 20.60 -1.21 -22.27
CA GLN A 168 19.61 -1.93 -23.08
C GLN A 168 18.32 -2.14 -22.27
N PRO A 169 17.14 -2.10 -22.92
CA PRO A 169 15.90 -2.43 -22.25
C PRO A 169 15.94 -3.84 -21.65
N VAL A 170 15.29 -4.01 -20.51
CA VAL A 170 15.16 -5.29 -19.81
C VAL A 170 13.75 -5.84 -20.05
N GLU A 171 13.65 -7.07 -20.52
CA GLU A 171 12.38 -7.78 -20.62
C GLU A 171 12.04 -8.46 -19.28
N VAL A 172 10.81 -8.25 -18.81
CA VAL A 172 10.29 -8.84 -17.57
C VAL A 172 9.05 -9.67 -17.92
N GLU A 173 9.10 -10.99 -17.69
CA GLU A 173 7.90 -11.83 -17.80
C GLU A 173 7.05 -11.64 -16.54
N VAL A 174 5.88 -11.02 -16.71
CA VAL A 174 4.89 -10.85 -15.65
C VAL A 174 3.99 -12.07 -15.64
N ILE A 175 3.90 -12.76 -14.50
CA ILE A 175 3.05 -13.94 -14.30
C ILE A 175 2.02 -13.65 -13.21
N GLU A 176 0.76 -14.00 -13.47
CA GLU A 176 -0.34 -13.84 -12.52
C GLU A 176 -1.06 -15.16 -12.30
N THR A 177 -1.18 -15.54 -11.03
CA THR A 177 -1.89 -16.74 -10.56
C THR A 177 -3.24 -16.33 -9.96
N ASP A 178 -4.09 -17.31 -9.64
CA ASP A 178 -5.36 -17.07 -8.90
C ASP A 178 -5.14 -16.39 -7.53
N ARG A 179 -3.90 -16.42 -7.00
CA ARG A 179 -3.54 -15.77 -5.74
C ARG A 179 -3.01 -14.34 -5.91
N GLY A 180 -2.60 -13.97 -7.12
CA GLY A 180 -2.06 -12.65 -7.45
C GLY A 180 -0.79 -12.71 -8.29
N PRO A 181 -0.15 -11.55 -8.53
CA PRO A 181 1.09 -11.47 -9.29
C PRO A 181 2.24 -12.20 -8.58
N VAL A 182 3.05 -12.91 -9.36
CA VAL A 182 4.32 -13.47 -8.90
C VAL A 182 5.31 -12.32 -8.80
N VAL A 183 5.78 -12.03 -7.58
CA VAL A 183 6.66 -10.90 -7.27
C VAL A 183 8.12 -11.31 -7.06
N ILE A 184 8.39 -12.61 -6.87
CA ILE A 184 9.73 -13.17 -6.70
C ILE A 184 9.81 -14.49 -7.45
N GLY A 185 10.85 -14.64 -8.27
CA GLY A 185 11.15 -15.86 -9.02
C GLY A 185 10.14 -16.19 -10.12
N GLY A 186 10.15 -17.44 -10.57
CA GLY A 186 9.31 -17.91 -11.67
C GLY A 186 9.31 -19.45 -11.80
N PRO A 187 8.79 -20.00 -12.90
CA PRO A 187 8.81 -21.45 -13.14
C PRO A 187 10.23 -22.01 -13.23
N GLU A 188 11.22 -21.18 -13.55
CA GLU A 188 12.64 -21.52 -13.57
C GLU A 188 13.33 -21.38 -12.20
N GLY A 189 12.70 -20.70 -11.23
CA GLY A 189 13.27 -20.39 -9.92
C GLY A 189 13.67 -18.91 -9.79
N LEU A 190 14.63 -18.62 -8.92
CA LEU A 190 15.16 -17.27 -8.73
C LEU A 190 16.23 -16.96 -9.77
N ASP A 191 16.20 -15.76 -10.34
CA ASP A 191 17.32 -15.26 -11.15
C ASP A 191 18.54 -15.01 -10.25
N GLY A 192 19.67 -15.68 -10.53
CA GLY A 192 20.96 -15.42 -9.89
C GLY A 192 21.17 -15.96 -8.46
N GLY A 193 20.20 -16.67 -7.88
CA GLY A 193 20.39 -17.41 -6.61
C GLY A 193 20.84 -18.84 -6.88
N LEU A 194 21.90 -19.31 -6.20
CA LEU A 194 22.28 -20.74 -6.23
C LEU A 194 21.05 -21.56 -5.79
N PRO A 195 20.45 -22.39 -6.65
CA PRO A 195 19.50 -23.37 -6.14
C PRO A 195 20.28 -24.34 -5.26
N GLU A 196 19.84 -24.53 -4.02
CA GLU A 196 20.20 -25.72 -3.24
C GLU A 196 19.93 -26.94 -4.16
N PRO A 197 20.93 -27.77 -4.48
CA PRO A 197 20.76 -28.88 -5.42
C PRO A 197 19.61 -29.78 -4.99
N GLY A 198 18.53 -29.82 -5.79
CA GLY A 198 17.33 -30.62 -5.51
C GLY A 198 16.18 -29.88 -4.82
N ALA A 199 16.33 -28.60 -4.48
CA ALA A 199 15.22 -27.78 -4.00
C ALA A 199 14.28 -27.38 -5.16
N PRO A 200 12.95 -27.38 -4.97
CA PRO A 200 12.02 -26.93 -6.00
C PRO A 200 12.23 -25.43 -6.30
N PRO A 201 11.96 -24.98 -7.55
CA PRO A 201 11.95 -23.57 -7.90
C PRO A 201 11.12 -22.74 -6.92
N VAL A 202 11.66 -21.60 -6.48
CA VAL A 202 10.93 -20.67 -5.60
C VAL A 202 10.23 -19.64 -6.47
N ALA A 203 8.91 -19.59 -6.36
CA ALA A 203 8.09 -18.51 -6.85
C ALA A 203 7.20 -18.01 -5.70
N ILE A 204 7.09 -16.69 -5.53
CA ILE A 204 6.24 -16.08 -4.49
C ILE A 204 5.22 -15.16 -5.14
N ALA A 205 3.94 -15.44 -4.93
CA ALA A 205 2.84 -14.56 -5.33
C ALA A 205 2.39 -13.67 -4.17
N LEU A 206 2.05 -12.42 -4.49
CA LEU A 206 1.49 -11.45 -3.55
C LEU A 206 -0.03 -11.35 -3.72
N ARG A 207 -0.78 -11.66 -2.67
CA ARG A 207 -2.22 -11.42 -2.58
C ARG A 207 -2.46 -10.19 -1.72
N HIS A 208 -3.13 -9.18 -2.26
CA HIS A 208 -3.46 -7.96 -1.54
C HIS A 208 -4.83 -7.40 -1.97
N PRO A 209 -5.49 -6.55 -1.17
CA PRO A 209 -6.92 -6.28 -1.31
C PRO A 209 -7.30 -5.71 -2.68
N PRO A 210 -6.64 -4.67 -3.24
CA PRO A 210 -6.99 -4.17 -4.56
C PRO A 210 -6.93 -5.18 -5.71
N ARG A 211 -6.06 -6.19 -5.63
CA ARG A 211 -6.04 -7.27 -6.63
C ARG A 211 -7.16 -8.28 -6.43
N VAL A 212 -7.59 -8.51 -5.18
CA VAL A 212 -8.71 -9.41 -4.88
C VAL A 212 -10.06 -8.75 -5.19
N THR A 213 -10.22 -7.47 -4.87
CA THR A 213 -11.49 -6.73 -5.02
C THR A 213 -11.65 -6.08 -6.39
N GLY A 214 -10.55 -5.83 -7.10
CA GLY A 214 -10.54 -5.02 -8.31
C GLY A 214 -10.75 -3.52 -8.05
N ASP A 215 -10.60 -3.06 -6.80
CA ASP A 215 -10.79 -1.68 -6.39
C ASP A 215 -9.55 -1.15 -5.64
N LEU A 216 -8.99 -0.04 -6.14
CA LEU A 216 -7.85 0.66 -5.52
C LEU A 216 -8.25 1.50 -4.29
N GLY A 217 -9.54 1.71 -4.06
CA GLY A 217 -10.06 2.62 -3.04
C GLY A 217 -9.97 4.10 -3.42
N PHE A 218 -9.65 4.39 -4.68
CA PHE A 218 -9.51 5.75 -5.22
C PHE A 218 -10.81 6.56 -5.13
N GLY A 219 -11.95 5.87 -5.02
CA GLY A 219 -13.29 6.44 -4.86
C GLY A 219 -13.51 7.19 -3.53
N ALA A 220 -12.61 7.06 -2.56
CA ALA A 220 -12.64 7.80 -1.29
C ALA A 220 -12.21 9.27 -1.45
N LEU A 221 -11.38 9.59 -2.44
CA LEU A 221 -10.68 10.88 -2.54
C LEU A 221 -11.64 12.06 -2.74
N LEU A 222 -12.57 11.98 -3.69
CA LEU A 222 -13.50 13.07 -3.96
C LEU A 222 -14.50 13.32 -2.81
N PRO A 223 -15.11 12.28 -2.19
CA PRO A 223 -15.91 12.46 -0.97
C PRO A 223 -15.15 13.15 0.17
N LEU A 224 -13.88 12.80 0.41
CA LEU A 224 -13.05 13.46 1.43
C LEU A 224 -12.92 14.97 1.16
N LEU A 225 -12.69 15.38 -0.09
CA LEU A 225 -12.61 16.79 -0.45
C LEU A 225 -13.92 17.55 -0.17
N ARG A 226 -15.06 16.85 -0.29
CA ARG A 226 -16.39 17.40 -0.07
C ARG A 226 -16.89 17.27 1.37
N ALA A 227 -16.13 16.61 2.25
CA ALA A 227 -16.55 16.36 3.63
C ALA A 227 -16.82 17.67 4.37
N ARG A 228 -17.88 17.71 5.17
CA ARG A 228 -18.23 18.85 6.03
C ARG A 228 -18.39 18.46 7.49
N ARG A 229 -18.71 17.20 7.77
CA ARG A 229 -18.84 16.62 9.10
C ARG A 229 -18.06 15.31 9.20
N VAL A 230 -17.85 14.84 10.42
CA VAL A 230 -17.21 13.55 10.69
C VAL A 230 -17.93 12.40 9.99
N ALA A 231 -19.25 12.42 9.93
CA ALA A 231 -20.04 11.40 9.23
C ALA A 231 -19.70 11.30 7.73
N ASP A 232 -19.31 12.41 7.08
CA ASP A 232 -18.90 12.39 5.68
C ASP A 232 -17.53 11.73 5.51
N VAL A 233 -16.60 11.96 6.45
CA VAL A 233 -15.29 11.29 6.48
C VAL A 233 -15.47 9.79 6.70
N ASP A 234 -16.30 9.41 7.66
CA ASP A 234 -16.60 8.00 7.97
C ASP A 234 -17.19 7.28 6.74
N ALA A 235 -18.16 7.89 6.07
CA ALA A 235 -18.74 7.34 4.84
C ALA A 235 -17.75 7.35 3.66
N ALA A 236 -16.82 8.30 3.59
CA ALA A 236 -15.81 8.33 2.54
C ALA A 236 -14.82 7.16 2.66
N VAL A 237 -14.40 6.84 3.89
CA VAL A 237 -13.43 5.76 4.15
C VAL A 237 -14.03 4.36 4.05
N ASP A 238 -15.35 4.22 3.90
CA ASP A 238 -15.97 2.95 3.45
C ASP A 238 -15.49 2.52 2.06
N ARG A 239 -14.99 3.48 1.26
CA ARG A 239 -14.43 3.23 -0.08
C ARG A 239 -12.91 3.07 -0.05
N TRP A 240 -12.30 3.05 1.12
CA TRP A 240 -10.87 2.84 1.26
C TRP A 240 -10.52 1.36 1.08
N ALA A 241 -9.37 1.05 0.48
CA ALA A 241 -8.97 -0.33 0.19
C ALA A 241 -7.68 -0.75 0.92
N GLU A 242 -6.64 0.06 0.82
CA GLU A 242 -5.36 -0.09 1.51
C GLU A 242 -4.63 1.27 1.48
N PRO A 243 -3.65 1.52 2.36
CA PRO A 243 -3.23 0.72 3.51
C PRO A 243 -4.27 0.75 4.64
N VAL A 244 -4.25 -0.24 5.54
CA VAL A 244 -5.12 -0.20 6.73
C VAL A 244 -4.62 0.90 7.67
N ASN A 245 -5.50 1.86 7.97
CA ASN A 245 -5.19 3.06 8.72
C ASN A 245 -6.08 3.17 9.96
N VAL A 246 -5.54 3.73 11.04
CA VAL A 246 -6.37 4.34 12.09
C VAL A 246 -6.67 5.77 11.64
N VAL A 247 -7.91 6.01 11.28
CA VAL A 247 -8.46 7.32 10.91
C VAL A 247 -8.98 8.03 12.15
N LEU A 248 -8.46 9.24 12.38
CA LEU A 248 -8.96 10.19 13.35
C LEU A 248 -9.67 11.32 12.62
N ALA A 249 -10.88 11.67 13.02
CA ALA A 249 -11.57 12.84 12.48
C ALA A 249 -12.32 13.62 13.57
N ALA A 250 -12.53 14.91 13.33
CA ALA A 250 -13.24 15.79 14.22
C ALA A 250 -13.84 16.95 13.43
N ASP A 251 -15.03 17.40 13.84
CA ASP A 251 -15.71 18.53 13.20
C ASP A 251 -16.08 19.63 14.19
N THR A 252 -16.47 20.79 13.65
CA THR A 252 -16.86 21.97 14.42
C THR A 252 -18.22 21.83 15.11
N GLU A 253 -18.98 20.78 14.80
CA GLU A 253 -20.27 20.45 15.44
C GLU A 253 -20.08 19.55 16.68
N GLY A 254 -18.84 19.13 16.96
CA GLY A 254 -18.47 18.29 18.11
C GLY A 254 -18.38 16.79 17.79
N GLY A 255 -18.52 16.41 16.53
CA GLY A 255 -18.30 15.04 16.07
C GLY A 255 -16.84 14.62 16.23
N THR A 256 -16.62 13.35 16.55
CA THR A 256 -15.29 12.72 16.67
C THR A 256 -15.32 11.31 16.09
N LEU A 257 -14.25 10.89 15.42
CA LEU A 257 -14.07 9.54 14.87
C LEU A 257 -12.71 8.98 15.25
N HIS A 258 -12.71 7.71 15.63
CA HIS A 258 -11.53 6.85 15.72
C HIS A 258 -11.91 5.52 15.08
N ARG A 259 -11.44 5.26 13.85
CA ARG A 259 -11.82 4.10 13.06
C ARG A 259 -10.60 3.42 12.47
N VAL A 260 -10.58 2.08 12.47
CA VAL A 260 -9.68 1.31 11.62
C VAL A 260 -10.38 1.15 10.26
N ALA A 261 -9.76 1.65 9.19
CA ALA A 261 -10.28 1.64 7.82
C ALA A 261 -9.27 1.02 6.86
#